data_AF-A0A6J5Z8S1-F1
#
_entry.id   AF-A0A6J5Z8S1-F1
#
_cell.length_a   1.000
_cell.length_b   1.000
_cell.length_c   1.000
_cell.angle_alpha   90.00
_cell.angle_beta   90.00
_cell.angle_gamma   90.00
#
_symmetry.space_group_name_H-M   'P 1'
#
loop_
_entity.id
_entity.type
_entity.pdbx_description
1 polymer ?
#
loop_
_entity_poly.entity_id
_entity_poly.type
_entity_poly.pdbx_seq_one_letter_code
_entity_poly.pdbx_strand_id
1 'polypeptide(L)'
;MAGEKSWSALGVYEKEAKASIFGIVLAVITTAETFRSGDAPYKLWMCAIIIASGVFIAKKAYDSGSYVGILTGLFTLIWIMPFLDSTFFYSMDATFLTIHSIYSIAVAVGAYSYLKN
;
A
#
# COMPACT_ATOMS: atom_id res chain seq x y z
N MET A 1 -19.30 -25.02 -6.47
CA MET A 1 -18.16 -25.19 -7.38
C MET A 1 -17.49 -23.83 -7.48
N ALA A 2 -16.30 -23.67 -6.89
CA ALA A 2 -15.54 -22.43 -7.03
C ALA A 2 -15.09 -22.37 -8.50
N GLY A 3 -15.75 -21.54 -9.31
CA GLY A 3 -15.28 -21.25 -10.65
C GLY A 3 -13.82 -20.81 -10.57
N GLU A 4 -12.98 -21.28 -11.49
CA GLU A 4 -11.56 -20.98 -11.50
C GLU A 4 -11.34 -19.48 -11.38
N LYS A 5 -10.77 -19.08 -10.25
CA LYS A 5 -10.48 -17.69 -9.94
C LYS A 5 -9.46 -17.18 -10.95
N SER A 6 -9.90 -16.35 -11.90
CA SER A 6 -9.03 -15.79 -12.92
C SER A 6 -8.10 -14.75 -12.28
N TRP A 7 -6.80 -15.02 -12.32
CA TRP A 7 -5.78 -14.11 -11.79
C TRP A 7 -5.29 -13.17 -12.89
N SER A 8 -5.17 -11.88 -12.56
CA SER A 8 -4.66 -10.86 -13.48
C SER A 8 -3.82 -9.83 -12.71
N ALA A 9 -3.20 -8.89 -13.44
CA ALA A 9 -2.42 -7.82 -12.80
C ALA A 9 -3.24 -7.05 -11.79
N LEU A 10 -4.46 -6.71 -12.19
CA LEU A 10 -5.33 -5.79 -11.46
C LEU A 10 -6.57 -6.48 -10.90
N GLY A 11 -6.61 -7.82 -10.94
CA GLY A 11 -7.76 -8.62 -10.58
C GLY A 11 -8.88 -8.58 -11.62
N VAL A 12 -10.03 -9.16 -11.25
CA VAL A 12 -11.25 -9.09 -12.06
C VAL A 12 -11.83 -7.67 -11.96
N TYR A 13 -11.88 -6.97 -13.08
CA TYR A 13 -12.32 -5.58 -13.13
C TYR A 13 -13.85 -5.47 -13.11
N GLU A 14 -14.41 -5.00 -11.99
CA GLU A 14 -15.82 -4.63 -11.91
C GLU A 14 -16.01 -3.18 -12.37
N LYS A 15 -16.51 -2.98 -13.59
CA LYS A 15 -16.64 -1.65 -14.21
C LYS A 15 -17.53 -0.69 -13.41
N GLU A 16 -18.59 -1.22 -12.80
CA GLU A 16 -19.63 -0.44 -12.11
C GLU A 16 -19.29 -0.10 -10.65
N ALA A 17 -18.36 -0.82 -10.03
CA ALA A 17 -17.92 -0.54 -8.67
C ALA A 17 -17.30 0.86 -8.57
N LYS A 18 -17.37 1.50 -7.40
CA LYS A 18 -16.79 2.83 -7.18
C LYS A 18 -15.31 2.71 -6.80
N ALA A 19 -14.55 3.78 -7.06
CA ALA A 19 -13.17 3.86 -6.61
C ALA A 19 -13.09 3.80 -5.07
N SER A 20 -12.05 3.17 -4.56
CA SER A 20 -11.85 2.98 -3.13
C SER A 20 -11.44 4.28 -2.45
N ILE A 21 -12.33 4.88 -1.65
CA ILE A 21 -11.99 6.07 -0.85
C ILE A 21 -10.81 5.75 0.09
N PHE A 22 -10.79 4.56 0.67
CA PHE A 22 -9.68 4.07 1.48
C PHE A 22 -8.35 4.13 0.72
N GLY A 23 -8.29 3.52 -0.47
CA GLY A 23 -7.06 3.50 -1.27
C GLY A 23 -6.61 4.90 -1.68
N ILE A 24 -7.55 5.77 -2.06
CA ILE A 24 -7.25 7.18 -2.41
C ILE A 24 -6.64 7.91 -1.20
N VAL A 25 -7.29 7.85 -0.04
CA VAL A 25 -6.83 8.54 1.18
C VAL A 25 -5.46 8.02 1.62
N LEU A 26 -5.27 6.69 1.60
CA LEU A 26 -4.00 6.07 1.98
C LEU A 26 -2.86 6.47 1.04
N ALA A 27 -3.10 6.51 -0.28
CA ALA A 27 -2.11 6.99 -1.24
C ALA A 27 -1.74 8.46 -0.97
N VAL A 28 -2.73 9.33 -0.73
CA VAL A 28 -2.47 10.74 -0.42
C VAL A 28 -1.66 10.90 0.87
N ILE A 29 -2.03 10.20 1.94
CA ILE A 29 -1.31 10.27 3.23
C ILE A 29 0.14 9.77 3.08
N THR A 30 0.35 8.66 2.39
CA THR A 30 1.69 8.08 2.22
C THR A 30 2.58 8.94 1.32
N THR A 31 2.01 9.58 0.29
CA THR A 31 2.70 10.62 -0.48
C THR A 31 3.01 11.84 0.38
N ALA A 32 2.10 12.28 1.26
CA ALA A 32 2.36 13.45 2.10
C ALA A 32 3.58 13.28 3.01
N GLU A 33 3.86 12.06 3.47
CA GLU A 33 5.05 11.77 4.28
C GLU A 33 6.37 12.01 3.51
N THR A 34 6.37 12.01 2.16
CA THR A 34 7.57 12.35 1.36
C THR A 34 7.91 13.84 1.39
N PHE A 35 7.03 14.68 1.93
CA PHE A 35 7.27 16.11 2.13
C PHE A 35 7.64 16.47 3.57
N ARG A 36 7.90 15.48 4.43
CA ARG A 36 8.40 15.70 5.79
C ARG A 36 9.65 16.57 5.77
N SER A 37 9.69 17.59 6.62
CA SER A 37 10.88 18.39 6.90
C SER A 37 11.53 17.94 8.21
N GLY A 38 12.87 17.88 8.20
CA GLY A 38 13.67 17.59 9.38
C GLY A 38 13.91 16.10 9.64
N ASP A 39 15.08 15.83 10.20
CA ASP A 39 15.52 14.50 10.59
C ASP A 39 14.90 14.12 11.93
N ALA A 40 14.23 12.98 11.95
CA ALA A 40 13.50 12.47 13.09
C ALA A 40 13.16 10.99 12.85
N PRO A 41 13.11 10.15 13.91
CA PRO A 41 12.65 8.77 13.77
C PRO A 41 11.26 8.71 13.14
N TYR A 42 11.07 7.73 12.27
CA TYR A 42 9.79 7.54 11.61
C TYR A 42 8.70 7.14 12.60
N LYS A 43 7.49 7.66 12.40
CA LYS A 43 6.38 7.51 13.36
C LYS A 43 5.92 6.04 13.39
N LEU A 44 6.13 5.33 14.49
CA LEU A 44 5.76 3.91 14.61
C LEU A 44 4.27 3.65 14.38
N TRP A 45 3.40 4.60 14.75
CA TRP A 45 1.96 4.48 14.46
C TRP A 45 1.66 4.52 12.95
N MET A 46 2.46 5.25 12.16
CA MET A 46 2.34 5.26 10.70
C MET A 46 2.76 3.91 10.11
N CYS A 47 3.83 3.30 10.63
CA CYS A 47 4.19 1.94 10.25
C CYS A 47 3.05 0.96 10.53
N ALA A 48 2.41 1.04 11.69
CA ALA A 48 1.29 0.17 12.04
C ALA A 48 0.10 0.33 11.07
N ILE A 49 -0.24 1.57 10.67
CA ILE A 49 -1.28 1.83 9.66
C ILE A 49 -0.89 1.24 8.31
N ILE A 50 0.37 1.40 7.88
CA ILE A 50 0.85 0.87 6.59
C ILE A 50 0.83 -0.66 6.58
N ILE A 51 1.25 -1.31 7.66
CA ILE A 51 1.19 -2.78 7.77
C ILE A 51 -0.26 -3.27 7.80
N ALA A 52 -1.12 -2.65 8.62
CA ALA A 52 -2.54 -3.04 8.70
C ALA A 52 -3.27 -2.84 7.36
N SER A 53 -2.98 -1.75 6.66
CA SER A 53 -3.50 -1.52 5.30
C SER A 53 -2.97 -2.55 4.31
N GLY A 54 -1.71 -2.97 4.41
CA GLY A 54 -1.15 -4.06 3.61
C GLY A 54 -1.91 -5.39 3.76
N VAL A 55 -2.27 -5.76 5.00
CA VAL A 55 -3.09 -6.97 5.26
C VAL A 55 -4.47 -6.85 4.62
N PHE A 56 -5.12 -5.69 4.76
CA PHE A 56 -6.42 -5.44 4.13
C PHE A 56 -6.34 -5.47 2.60
N ILE A 57 -5.32 -4.83 2.02
CA ILE A 57 -5.05 -4.80 0.59
C ILE A 57 -4.80 -6.22 0.07
N ALA A 58 -3.96 -7.00 0.74
CA ALA A 58 -3.68 -8.39 0.36
C ALA A 58 -4.95 -9.25 0.40
N LYS A 59 -5.83 -9.06 1.39
CA LYS A 59 -7.11 -9.78 1.45
C LYS A 59 -8.00 -9.43 0.24
N LYS A 60 -8.21 -8.14 -0.05
CA LYS A 60 -9.00 -7.67 -1.20
C LYS A 60 -8.39 -8.10 -2.53
N ALA A 61 -7.07 -8.05 -2.64
CA ALA A 61 -6.32 -8.49 -3.81
C ALA A 61 -6.43 -10.00 -4.02
N TYR A 62 -6.35 -10.78 -2.93
CA TYR A 62 -6.63 -12.20 -2.98
C TYR A 62 -8.02 -12.38 -3.52
N ASP A 63 -9.07 -11.85 -2.88
CA ASP A 63 -10.48 -12.04 -3.26
C ASP A 63 -10.76 -11.71 -4.74
N SER A 64 -10.15 -10.66 -5.28
CA SER A 64 -10.26 -10.23 -6.68
C SER A 64 -9.31 -10.93 -7.67
N GLY A 65 -8.34 -11.73 -7.22
CA GLY A 65 -7.36 -12.39 -8.08
C GLY A 65 -6.25 -11.46 -8.62
N SER A 66 -5.83 -10.46 -7.85
CA SER A 66 -4.83 -9.47 -8.25
C SER A 66 -3.44 -9.81 -7.72
N TYR A 67 -2.47 -10.10 -8.61
CA TYR A 67 -1.08 -10.32 -8.16
C TYR A 67 -0.38 -9.01 -7.76
N VAL A 68 -0.68 -7.88 -8.42
CA VAL A 68 -0.13 -6.57 -8.00
C VAL A 68 -0.60 -6.24 -6.59
N GLY A 69 -1.87 -6.49 -6.28
CA GLY A 69 -2.38 -6.20 -4.94
C GLY A 69 -1.79 -7.08 -3.84
N ILE A 70 -1.50 -8.36 -4.13
CA ILE A 70 -0.75 -9.23 -3.19
C ILE A 70 0.66 -8.68 -2.97
N LEU A 71 1.36 -8.30 -4.04
CA LEU A 71 2.70 -7.71 -3.94
C LEU A 71 2.69 -6.39 -3.18
N THR A 72 1.69 -5.52 -3.41
CA THR A 72 1.50 -4.28 -2.65
C THR A 72 1.33 -4.56 -1.16
N GLY A 73 0.53 -5.56 -0.80
CA GLY A 73 0.35 -5.97 0.60
C GLY A 73 1.61 -6.57 1.23
N LEU A 74 2.41 -7.32 0.47
CA LEU A 74 3.72 -7.81 0.95
C LEU A 74 4.74 -6.68 1.07
N PHE A 75 4.69 -5.69 0.19
CA PHE A 75 5.61 -4.55 0.17
C PHE A 75 5.54 -3.73 1.47
N THR A 76 4.38 -3.70 2.13
CA THR A 76 4.23 -3.00 3.42
C THR A 76 5.09 -3.59 4.54
N LEU A 77 5.58 -4.83 4.40
CA LEU A 77 6.46 -5.46 5.40
C LEU A 77 7.77 -4.70 5.58
N ILE A 78 8.17 -3.86 4.61
CA ILE A 78 9.32 -2.95 4.75
C ILE A 78 9.15 -2.01 5.96
N TRP A 79 7.91 -1.61 6.28
CA TRP A 79 7.61 -0.75 7.44
C TRP A 79 7.73 -1.47 8.79
N ILE A 80 8.11 -2.76 8.80
CA ILE A 80 8.56 -3.42 10.03
C ILE A 80 9.94 -2.88 10.45
N MET A 81 10.76 -2.44 9.50
CA MET A 81 12.14 -2.01 9.76
C MET A 81 12.25 -0.93 10.84
N PRO A 82 11.45 0.16 10.84
CA PRO A 82 11.51 1.18 11.90
C PRO A 82 11.20 0.68 13.32
N PHE A 83 10.57 -0.48 13.50
CA PHE A 83 10.39 -1.10 14.83
C PHE A 83 11.66 -1.80 15.33
N LEU A 84 12.54 -2.22 14.42
CA LEU A 84 13.78 -2.94 14.71
C LEU A 84 14.99 -2.01 14.69
N ASP A 85 14.96 -1.02 13.79
CA ASP A 85 16.01 -0.03 13.57
C ASP A 85 15.38 1.34 13.30
N SER A 86 15.45 2.23 14.29
CA SER A 86 14.89 3.58 14.22
C SER A 86 15.61 4.49 13.24
N THR A 87 16.75 4.07 12.69
CA THR A 87 17.54 4.85 11.73
C THR A 87 17.11 4.67 10.28
N PHE A 88 16.41 3.56 9.96
CA PHE A 88 16.08 3.17 8.59
C PHE A 88 15.30 4.25 7.79
N PHE A 89 14.42 5.00 8.45
CA PHE A 89 13.64 6.10 7.87
C PHE A 89 13.86 7.42 8.63
N TYR A 90 15.07 7.66 9.14
CA TYR A 90 15.38 8.82 9.97
C TYR A 90 15.35 10.14 9.19
N SER A 91 15.84 10.15 7.95
CA SER A 91 15.82 11.32 7.06
C SER A 91 14.99 11.05 5.80
N MET A 92 14.68 12.11 5.05
CA MET A 92 14.04 12.00 3.73
C MET A 92 15.13 11.86 2.67
N ASP A 93 15.67 10.64 2.56
CA ASP A 93 16.65 10.28 1.53
C ASP A 93 15.96 9.64 0.31
N ALA A 94 16.78 9.27 -0.69
CA ALA A 94 16.28 8.62 -1.90
C ALA A 94 15.55 7.30 -1.60
N THR A 95 15.99 6.57 -0.58
CA THR A 95 15.38 5.30 -0.15
C THR A 95 13.98 5.53 0.40
N PHE A 96 13.85 6.47 1.34
CA PHE A 96 12.58 6.88 1.93
C PHE A 96 11.59 7.32 0.84
N LEU A 97 12.02 8.24 -0.02
CA LEU A 97 11.20 8.78 -1.10
C LEU A 97 10.73 7.68 -2.06
N THR A 98 11.65 6.81 -2.47
CA THR A 98 11.36 5.74 -3.44
C THR A 98 10.36 4.74 -2.87
N ILE A 99 10.58 4.26 -1.64
CA ILE A 99 9.72 3.25 -1.01
C ILE A 99 8.31 3.79 -0.79
N HIS A 100 8.17 5.03 -0.28
CA HIS A 100 6.87 5.66 -0.10
C HIS A 100 6.16 5.93 -1.44
N SER A 101 6.90 6.37 -2.46
CA SER A 101 6.33 6.64 -3.79
C SER A 101 5.84 5.37 -4.47
N ILE A 102 6.62 4.29 -4.44
CA ILE A 102 6.21 2.99 -4.98
C ILE A 102 4.93 2.52 -4.28
N TYR A 103 4.91 2.57 -2.94
CA TYR A 103 3.74 2.14 -2.19
C TYR A 103 2.50 2.99 -2.52
N SER A 104 2.64 4.33 -2.50
CA SER A 104 1.54 5.24 -2.78
C SER A 104 0.94 5.04 -4.18
N ILE A 105 1.80 4.92 -5.21
CA ILE A 105 1.36 4.67 -6.59
C ILE A 105 0.65 3.31 -6.68
N ALA A 106 1.20 2.27 -6.08
CA ALA A 106 0.60 0.94 -6.10
C ALA A 106 -0.78 0.91 -5.42
N VAL A 107 -0.91 1.61 -4.28
CA VAL A 107 -2.19 1.78 -3.58
C VAL A 107 -3.18 2.59 -4.43
N ALA A 108 -2.73 3.66 -5.08
CA ALA A 108 -3.57 4.46 -5.98
C ALA A 108 -4.09 3.63 -7.15
N VAL A 109 -3.23 2.84 -7.82
CA VAL A 109 -3.65 1.88 -8.86
C VAL A 109 -4.66 0.89 -8.29
N GLY A 110 -4.43 0.36 -7.10
CA GLY A 110 -5.37 -0.52 -6.40
C GLY A 110 -6.73 0.13 -6.16
N ALA A 111 -6.76 1.41 -5.78
CA ALA A 111 -7.97 2.17 -5.49
C ALA A 111 -8.93 2.24 -6.70
N TYR A 112 -8.38 2.25 -7.91
CA TYR A 112 -9.14 2.26 -9.17
C TYR A 112 -9.26 0.88 -9.83
N SER A 113 -8.82 -0.19 -9.15
CA SER A 113 -8.89 -1.56 -9.66
C SER A 113 -9.40 -2.57 -8.63
N TYR A 114 -8.53 -3.33 -7.97
CA TYR A 114 -8.88 -4.45 -7.10
C TYR A 114 -9.38 -4.05 -5.69
N LEU A 115 -9.31 -2.75 -5.32
CA LEU A 115 -9.86 -2.24 -4.06
C LEU A 115 -11.23 -1.58 -4.22
N LYS A 116 -11.79 -1.56 -5.44
CA LYS A 116 -13.10 -0.99 -5.71
C LYS A 116 -14.18 -1.68 -4.86
N ASN A 117 -15.21 -0.90 -4.48
CA ASN A 117 -16.34 -1.34 -3.64
C ASN A 117 -17.66 -0.81 -4.19
#